data_AF-A0A673BME2-F1
#
_entry.id   AF-A0A673BME2-F1
#
_cell.length_a   1.000
_cell.length_b   1.000
_cell.length_c   1.000
_cell.angle_alpha   90.00
_cell.angle_beta   90.00
_cell.angle_gamma   90.00
#
_symmetry.space_group_name_H-M   'P 1'
#
loop_
_entity.id
_entity.type
_entity.pdbx_description
1 polymer ?
#
loop_
_entity_poly.entity_id
_entity_poly.type
_entity_poly.pdbx_seq_one_letter_code
_entity_poly.pdbx_strand_id
1 'polypeptide(L)'
;EVWKGGGGAREVLRYHWTWVLVAVLVSFGGLSLAKDSLDFPEYDGKDRVHDLNAKNYKSVMRKYDVMVVYYHDHPASNRVAQRQFEIEELALELVAQVLDEFEDEDIGVGLIDAKHDKAVAKKLGLDESDSIFIFIDDEVIEYDGELAADTLVEFIYDVLEDPVEIIDNNRELKGFENIEEDIKLVGYFKSHKSEHFEAFADAAEEFHPHIKFFATFNAKVARELELKLNEVDFYEPFIEDPVVIPGKPYSEKELVKFIEANDRPTLRKLQPHNMYEIWEDDIDGEHIIAFAEESDPDGYEFLEILKKVAEDNTDNPDLSIVWIDPDDFPLLLPHWEKTFDIDLDHPQIGVVEADDVSSILVFR
;
A
#
# COMPACT_ATOMS: atom_id res chain seq x y z
N GLU A 1 -16.69 89.03 30.17
CA GLU A 1 -17.13 87.78 30.85
C GLU A 1 -17.59 86.82 29.77
N VAL A 2 -16.74 85.90 29.31
CA VAL A 2 -16.52 84.52 29.81
C VAL A 2 -17.71 83.60 29.48
N TRP A 3 -17.34 82.41 28.97
CA TRP A 3 -18.00 81.09 28.91
C TRP A 3 -18.05 80.57 27.46
N LYS A 4 -17.02 79.83 27.00
CA LYS A 4 -16.71 78.39 27.22
C LYS A 4 -17.82 77.46 26.74
N GLY A 5 -17.46 76.53 25.84
CA GLY A 5 -18.25 75.30 25.65
C GLY A 5 -18.15 74.58 24.31
N GLY A 6 -16.96 74.48 23.70
CA GLY A 6 -16.75 73.50 22.63
C GLY A 6 -16.76 72.09 23.20
N GLY A 7 -17.89 71.38 23.07
CA GLY A 7 -18.09 70.07 23.69
C GLY A 7 -19.07 69.14 22.98
N GLY A 8 -19.33 69.34 21.68
CA GLY A 8 -20.26 68.47 20.93
C GLY A 8 -19.59 67.58 19.87
N ALA A 9 -18.56 68.08 19.20
CA ALA A 9 -18.01 67.38 18.02
C ALA A 9 -16.94 66.32 18.35
N ARG A 10 -16.33 66.36 19.54
CA ARG A 10 -15.30 65.38 19.94
C ARG A 10 -15.86 64.10 20.57
N GLU A 11 -17.08 64.11 21.10
CA GLU A 11 -17.70 62.91 21.68
C GLU A 11 -18.32 61.99 20.61
N VAL A 12 -18.96 62.55 19.59
CA VAL A 12 -19.61 61.78 18.53
C VAL A 12 -18.59 61.05 17.64
N LEU A 13 -17.45 61.69 17.32
CA LEU A 13 -16.35 61.04 16.59
C LEU A 13 -15.64 59.95 17.41
N ARG A 14 -15.58 60.08 18.73
CA ARG A 14 -14.99 59.06 19.60
C ARG A 14 -15.86 57.81 19.67
N TYR A 15 -17.18 57.95 19.69
CA TYR A 15 -18.12 56.83 19.73
C TYR A 15 -18.05 55.98 18.44
N HIS A 16 -18.09 56.61 17.26
CA HIS A 16 -18.03 55.88 15.98
C HIS A 16 -16.72 55.10 15.78
N TRP A 17 -15.58 55.64 16.19
CA TRP A 17 -14.30 54.92 16.09
C TRP A 17 -14.16 53.79 17.12
N THR A 18 -14.84 53.90 18.27
CA THR A 18 -14.83 52.83 19.29
C THR A 18 -15.61 51.61 18.80
N TRP A 19 -16.75 51.80 18.13
CA TRP A 19 -17.53 50.71 17.54
C TRP A 19 -16.84 50.08 16.32
N VAL A 20 -16.11 50.87 15.53
CA VAL A 20 -15.29 50.34 14.42
C VAL A 20 -14.10 49.53 14.95
N LEU A 21 -13.43 49.98 16.03
CA LEU A 21 -12.38 49.20 16.68
C LEU A 21 -12.91 47.92 17.34
N VAL A 22 -14.09 47.96 17.97
CA VAL A 22 -14.74 46.76 18.52
C VAL A 22 -15.15 45.80 17.40
N ALA A 23 -15.69 46.30 16.28
CA ALA A 23 -16.02 45.46 15.14
C ALA A 23 -14.77 44.79 14.55
N VAL A 24 -13.67 45.52 14.35
CA VAL A 24 -12.39 44.96 13.88
C VAL A 24 -11.82 43.95 14.88
N LEU A 25 -11.91 44.20 16.19
CA LEU A 25 -11.45 43.26 17.22
C LEU A 25 -12.35 42.00 17.33
N VAL A 26 -13.66 42.11 17.06
CA VAL A 26 -14.55 40.95 16.97
C VAL A 26 -14.34 40.18 15.66
N SER A 27 -14.02 40.86 14.55
CA SER A 27 -13.66 40.22 13.29
C SER A 27 -12.30 39.51 13.32
N PHE A 28 -11.35 40.00 14.13
CA PHE A 28 -10.08 39.31 14.38
C PHE A 28 -10.16 38.30 15.55
N GLY A 29 -11.09 38.46 16.49
CA GLY A 29 -11.33 37.52 17.58
C GLY A 29 -12.08 36.25 17.17
N GLY A 30 -12.75 36.28 16.00
CA GLY A 30 -13.38 35.12 15.38
C GLY A 30 -12.44 34.22 14.57
N LEU A 31 -11.18 34.63 14.39
CA LEU A 31 -10.15 33.87 13.64
C LEU A 31 -9.13 33.17 14.55
N SER A 32 -9.37 33.08 15.86
CA SER A 32 -8.43 32.44 16.82
C SER A 32 -9.01 31.22 17.55
N LEU A 33 -9.89 30.46 16.90
CA LEU A 33 -10.41 29.18 17.40
C LEU A 33 -10.26 28.09 16.32
N ALA A 34 -9.04 27.90 15.84
CA ALA A 34 -8.54 26.57 15.55
C ALA A 34 -7.36 26.42 16.51
N LYS A 35 -7.63 25.75 17.63
CA LYS A 35 -6.63 25.44 18.65
C LYS A 35 -6.42 23.92 18.67
N ASP A 36 -6.54 23.33 17.50
CA ASP A 36 -6.27 21.93 17.28
C ASP A 36 -4.80 21.91 16.88
N SER A 37 -3.95 21.51 17.82
CA SER A 37 -2.58 21.12 17.50
C SER A 37 -2.63 19.90 16.60
N LEU A 38 -1.54 19.65 15.86
CA LEU A 38 -1.30 18.34 15.28
C LEU A 38 -1.14 17.36 16.46
N ASP A 39 -2.25 16.77 16.89
CA ASP A 39 -2.30 15.74 17.92
C ASP A 39 -2.11 14.39 17.22
N PHE A 40 -1.21 13.57 17.75
CA PHE A 40 -0.98 12.22 17.24
C PHE A 40 -1.93 11.26 17.96
N PRO A 41 -2.65 10.38 17.23
CA PRO A 41 -3.49 9.37 17.86
C PRO A 41 -2.65 8.49 18.80
N GLU A 42 -3.15 8.28 20.03
CA GLU A 42 -2.61 7.30 20.96
C GLU A 42 -3.60 6.16 21.09
N TYR A 43 -3.12 4.92 21.32
CA TYR A 43 -4.00 3.80 21.60
C TYR A 43 -4.89 4.11 22.82
N ASP A 44 -6.21 4.05 22.64
CA ASP A 44 -7.19 4.52 23.62
C ASP A 44 -7.59 3.46 24.67
N GLY A 45 -7.03 2.25 24.55
CA GLY A 45 -7.24 1.14 25.48
C GLY A 45 -8.58 0.42 25.31
N LYS A 46 -9.35 0.71 24.25
CA LYS A 46 -10.55 -0.07 23.94
C LYS A 46 -10.19 -1.32 23.15
N ASP A 47 -10.96 -2.36 23.42
CA ASP A 47 -10.93 -3.66 22.75
C ASP A 47 -11.90 -3.60 21.57
N ARG A 48 -11.36 -3.64 20.35
CA ARG A 48 -12.10 -3.54 19.07
C ARG A 48 -11.99 -4.82 18.26
N VAL A 49 -10.95 -5.63 18.48
CA VAL A 49 -10.67 -6.82 17.68
C VAL A 49 -11.62 -7.96 18.07
N HIS A 50 -12.29 -8.55 17.09
CA HIS A 50 -13.28 -9.61 17.34
C HIS A 50 -12.64 -10.99 17.39
N ASP A 51 -12.76 -11.70 18.50
CA ASP A 51 -12.52 -13.16 18.55
C ASP A 51 -13.62 -13.91 17.78
N LEU A 52 -13.31 -14.32 16.54
CA LEU A 52 -14.23 -14.97 15.63
C LEU A 52 -14.24 -16.49 15.85
N ASN A 53 -15.43 -17.00 16.16
CA ASN A 53 -15.67 -18.42 16.39
C ASN A 53 -16.97 -18.88 15.76
N ALA A 54 -17.25 -20.18 15.87
CA ALA A 54 -18.41 -20.82 15.26
C ALA A 54 -19.77 -20.19 15.66
N LYS A 55 -19.83 -19.42 16.77
CA LYS A 55 -21.07 -18.80 17.26
C LYS A 55 -21.32 -17.42 16.67
N ASN A 56 -20.28 -16.63 16.39
CA ASN A 56 -20.40 -15.20 16.06
C ASN A 56 -19.91 -14.83 14.66
N TYR A 57 -19.06 -15.62 14.00
CA TYR A 57 -18.37 -15.18 12.77
C TYR A 57 -19.35 -14.65 11.70
N LYS A 58 -20.45 -15.36 11.44
CA LYS A 58 -21.48 -14.92 10.47
C LYS A 58 -22.17 -13.60 10.84
N SER A 59 -22.35 -13.33 12.13
CA SER A 59 -23.00 -12.08 12.55
C SER A 59 -22.02 -10.92 12.57
N VAL A 60 -20.76 -11.16 12.90
CA VAL A 60 -19.72 -10.13 12.92
C VAL A 60 -19.34 -9.74 11.50
N MET A 61 -19.02 -10.70 10.63
CA MET A 61 -18.65 -10.41 9.23
C MET A 61 -19.75 -9.70 8.43
N ARG A 62 -21.03 -9.86 8.78
CA ARG A 62 -22.14 -9.15 8.11
C ARG A 62 -22.37 -7.72 8.65
N LYS A 63 -21.66 -7.33 9.70
CA LYS A 63 -21.77 -5.98 10.29
C LYS A 63 -20.88 -4.99 9.55
N TYR A 64 -19.81 -5.48 8.94
CA TYR A 64 -18.75 -4.69 8.34
C TYR A 64 -18.78 -4.89 6.83
N ASP A 65 -18.48 -3.82 6.10
CA ASP A 65 -18.31 -3.84 4.65
C ASP A 65 -16.96 -4.48 4.30
N VAL A 66 -15.93 -4.23 5.12
CA VAL A 66 -14.62 -4.88 5.05
C VAL A 66 -14.27 -5.57 6.36
N MET A 67 -13.77 -6.81 6.29
CA MET A 67 -13.30 -7.55 7.46
C MET A 67 -11.83 -7.97 7.30
N VAL A 68 -10.95 -7.43 8.13
CA VAL A 68 -9.55 -7.84 8.26
C VAL A 68 -9.48 -8.96 9.30
N VAL A 69 -8.97 -10.12 8.93
CA VAL A 69 -8.96 -11.32 9.77
C VAL A 69 -7.55 -11.88 9.86
N TYR A 70 -6.96 -11.83 11.05
CA TYR A 70 -5.70 -12.51 11.32
C TYR A 70 -5.98 -13.96 11.75
N TYR A 71 -5.57 -14.91 10.92
CA TYR A 71 -5.73 -16.34 11.16
C TYR A 71 -4.50 -16.89 11.86
N HIS A 72 -4.46 -16.73 13.17
CA HIS A 72 -3.23 -16.90 13.93
C HIS A 72 -3.00 -18.34 14.42
N ASP A 73 -1.73 -18.64 14.62
CA ASP A 73 -1.27 -19.87 15.21
C ASP A 73 -1.60 -19.92 16.72
N HIS A 74 -1.88 -21.10 17.28
CA HIS A 74 -2.26 -21.18 18.69
C HIS A 74 -1.04 -21.11 19.62
N PRO A 75 -0.83 -20.05 20.42
CA PRO A 75 0.42 -19.83 21.18
C PRO A 75 0.66 -20.86 22.30
N ALA A 76 -0.33 -21.69 22.63
CA ALA A 76 -0.28 -22.75 23.63
C ALA A 76 0.26 -22.24 24.98
N SER A 77 1.04 -23.05 25.70
CA SER A 77 1.65 -22.68 26.99
C SER A 77 3.06 -22.09 26.84
N ASN A 78 3.50 -21.76 25.62
CA ASN A 78 4.82 -21.18 25.40
C ASN A 78 4.77 -19.68 25.70
N ARG A 79 5.50 -19.25 26.74
CA ARG A 79 5.51 -17.84 27.16
C ARG A 79 6.02 -16.89 26.08
N VAL A 80 6.93 -17.34 25.21
CA VAL A 80 7.44 -16.48 24.12
C VAL A 80 6.35 -16.30 23.07
N ALA A 81 5.71 -17.37 22.60
CA ALA A 81 4.62 -17.31 21.66
C ALA A 81 3.41 -16.51 22.20
N GLN A 82 3.10 -16.62 23.48
CA GLN A 82 2.06 -15.79 24.12
C GLN A 82 2.40 -14.29 24.07
N ARG A 83 3.66 -13.93 24.30
CA ARG A 83 4.10 -12.53 24.24
C ARG A 83 4.13 -12.00 22.81
N GLN A 84 4.48 -12.86 21.85
CA GLN A 84 4.44 -12.52 20.43
C GLN A 84 3.00 -12.21 20.01
N PHE A 85 2.07 -13.12 20.31
CA PHE A 85 0.65 -12.91 20.05
C PHE A 85 0.06 -11.67 20.73
N GLU A 86 0.45 -11.36 21.97
CA GLU A 86 0.05 -10.12 22.64
C GLU A 86 0.53 -8.85 21.91
N ILE A 87 1.68 -8.90 21.21
CA ILE A 87 2.20 -7.75 20.43
C ILE A 87 1.40 -7.61 19.13
N GLU A 88 1.15 -8.72 18.43
CA GLU A 88 0.38 -8.76 17.19
C GLU A 88 -1.07 -8.31 17.43
N GLU A 89 -1.72 -8.80 18.48
CA GLU A 89 -3.06 -8.38 18.88
C GLU A 89 -3.11 -6.88 19.18
N LEU A 90 -2.10 -6.32 19.86
CA LEU A 90 -2.02 -4.88 20.10
C LEU A 90 -1.81 -4.04 18.83
N ALA A 91 -1.05 -4.56 17.85
CA ALA A 91 -0.92 -3.90 16.55
C ALA A 91 -2.28 -3.88 15.83
N LEU A 92 -3.02 -4.99 15.85
CA LEU A 92 -4.36 -5.10 15.27
C LEU A 92 -5.39 -4.22 15.99
N GLU A 93 -5.27 -4.01 17.29
CA GLU A 93 -6.09 -3.05 18.04
C GLU A 93 -5.83 -1.60 17.60
N LEU A 94 -4.59 -1.26 17.28
CA LEU A 94 -4.25 0.06 16.74
C LEU A 94 -4.80 0.22 15.32
N VAL A 95 -4.68 -0.80 14.47
CA VAL A 95 -5.29 -0.85 13.14
C VAL A 95 -6.81 -0.64 13.25
N ALA A 96 -7.48 -1.40 14.11
CA ALA A 96 -8.91 -1.28 14.35
C ALA A 96 -9.31 0.11 14.85
N GLN A 97 -8.47 0.76 15.67
CA GLN A 97 -8.72 2.13 16.13
C GLN A 97 -8.67 3.14 14.99
N VAL A 98 -7.65 3.05 14.12
CA VAL A 98 -7.50 3.98 12.99
C VAL A 98 -8.63 3.80 11.98
N LEU A 99 -8.98 2.55 11.66
CA LEU A 99 -10.02 2.23 10.69
C LEU A 99 -11.44 2.51 11.21
N ASP A 100 -11.68 2.51 12.53
CA ASP A 100 -12.95 2.95 13.15
C ASP A 100 -13.19 4.46 12.98
N GLU A 101 -12.16 5.24 12.63
CA GLU A 101 -12.28 6.66 12.26
C GLU A 101 -12.51 6.88 10.75
N PHE A 102 -12.40 5.83 9.93
CA PHE A 102 -12.69 5.89 8.50
C PHE A 102 -14.20 5.93 8.28
N GLU A 103 -14.73 7.04 7.74
CA GLU A 103 -16.18 7.28 7.67
C GLU A 103 -16.86 6.67 6.42
N ASP A 104 -16.08 6.28 5.41
CA ASP A 104 -16.63 5.86 4.11
C ASP A 104 -17.10 4.39 4.12
N GLU A 105 -16.46 3.51 4.89
CA GLU A 105 -16.76 2.07 4.98
C GLU A 105 -16.72 1.57 6.44
N ASP A 106 -17.62 0.66 6.82
CA ASP A 106 -17.57 0.02 8.15
C ASP A 106 -16.51 -1.10 8.13
N ILE A 107 -15.32 -0.85 8.69
CA ILE A 107 -14.20 -1.83 8.69
C ILE A 107 -14.07 -2.53 10.06
N GLY A 108 -14.00 -3.86 10.04
CA GLY A 108 -13.84 -4.69 11.24
C GLY A 108 -12.51 -5.45 11.24
N VAL A 109 -11.91 -5.62 12.43
CA VAL A 109 -10.71 -6.46 12.61
C VAL A 109 -11.05 -7.66 13.49
N GLY A 110 -10.55 -8.84 13.16
CA GLY A 110 -10.88 -10.07 13.88
C GLY A 110 -9.75 -11.09 13.91
N LEU A 111 -9.88 -12.04 14.83
CA LEU A 111 -8.93 -13.11 15.10
C LEU A 111 -9.61 -14.46 14.90
N ILE A 112 -8.91 -15.41 14.30
CA ILE A 112 -9.32 -16.82 14.25
C ILE A 112 -8.17 -17.69 14.72
N ASP A 113 -8.41 -18.50 15.75
CA ASP A 113 -7.41 -19.44 16.28
C ASP A 113 -7.37 -20.74 15.43
N ALA A 114 -6.22 -21.06 14.84
CA ALA A 114 -6.00 -22.25 14.00
C ALA A 114 -6.31 -23.59 14.66
N LYS A 115 -6.24 -23.66 15.99
CA LYS A 115 -6.51 -24.88 16.76
C LYS A 115 -7.96 -24.95 17.21
N HIS A 116 -8.52 -23.85 17.68
CA HIS A 116 -9.86 -23.84 18.28
C HIS A 116 -10.97 -23.62 17.24
N ASP A 117 -10.71 -22.80 16.23
CA ASP A 117 -11.70 -22.31 15.28
C ASP A 117 -11.42 -22.76 13.83
N LYS A 118 -10.67 -23.85 13.67
CA LYS A 118 -10.41 -24.54 12.40
C LYS A 118 -11.65 -24.76 11.51
N ALA A 119 -12.81 -24.99 12.11
CA ALA A 119 -14.06 -25.19 11.37
C ALA A 119 -14.64 -23.89 10.79
N VAL A 120 -14.26 -22.73 11.35
CA VAL A 120 -14.55 -21.40 10.81
C VAL A 120 -13.54 -21.08 9.72
N ALA A 121 -12.24 -21.20 9.99
CA ALA A 121 -11.16 -21.03 9.02
C ALA A 121 -11.44 -21.78 7.69
N LYS A 122 -11.72 -23.09 7.79
CA LYS A 122 -12.08 -23.92 6.63
C LYS A 122 -13.33 -23.45 5.86
N LYS A 123 -14.28 -22.78 6.51
CA LYS A 123 -15.48 -22.25 5.84
C LYS A 123 -15.23 -20.91 5.16
N LEU A 124 -14.25 -20.17 5.64
CA LEU A 124 -13.83 -18.89 5.09
C LEU A 124 -12.72 -19.04 4.05
N GLY A 125 -12.18 -20.26 3.87
CA GLY A 125 -11.12 -20.52 2.89
C GLY A 125 -9.72 -20.19 3.40
N LEU A 126 -9.54 -20.07 4.72
CA LEU A 126 -8.24 -19.74 5.31
C LEU A 126 -7.38 -21.01 5.37
N ASP A 127 -6.39 -21.08 4.49
CA ASP A 127 -5.55 -22.26 4.30
C ASP A 127 -4.21 -22.15 5.05
N GLU A 128 -3.65 -20.95 5.18
CA GLU A 128 -2.37 -20.67 5.85
C GLU A 128 -2.54 -19.97 7.19
N SER A 129 -2.10 -20.61 8.27
CA SER A 129 -2.06 -19.97 9.60
C SER A 129 -0.86 -19.05 9.70
N ASP A 130 -1.03 -17.98 10.46
CA ASP A 130 -0.11 -16.84 10.57
C ASP A 130 -0.24 -15.79 9.47
N SER A 131 -1.29 -15.87 8.64
CA SER A 131 -1.61 -14.90 7.60
C SER A 131 -2.80 -13.99 7.95
N ILE A 132 -2.87 -12.83 7.30
CA ILE A 132 -3.98 -11.88 7.39
C ILE A 132 -4.79 -11.95 6.09
N PHE A 133 -6.11 -12.03 6.24
CA PHE A 133 -7.05 -12.08 5.12
C PHE A 133 -8.01 -10.90 5.19
N ILE A 134 -8.20 -10.21 4.07
CA ILE A 134 -9.11 -9.07 3.95
C ILE A 134 -10.29 -9.49 3.10
N PHE A 135 -11.47 -9.50 3.71
CA PHE A 135 -12.73 -9.79 3.05
C PHE A 135 -13.37 -8.46 2.66
N ILE A 136 -13.58 -8.24 1.36
CA ILE A 136 -14.24 -7.05 0.81
C ILE A 136 -15.20 -7.52 -0.29
N ASP A 137 -16.46 -7.11 -0.20
CA ASP A 137 -17.53 -7.58 -1.10
C ASP A 137 -17.59 -9.12 -1.21
N ASP A 138 -17.28 -9.67 -2.40
CA ASP A 138 -17.21 -11.11 -2.68
C ASP A 138 -15.76 -11.62 -2.80
N GLU A 139 -14.76 -10.75 -2.62
CA GLU A 139 -13.33 -11.03 -2.76
C GLU A 139 -12.64 -11.29 -1.41
N VAL A 140 -11.56 -12.08 -1.47
CA VAL A 140 -10.69 -12.40 -0.33
C VAL A 140 -9.25 -12.18 -0.74
N ILE A 141 -8.63 -11.16 -0.15
CA ILE A 141 -7.25 -10.78 -0.41
C ILE A 141 -6.38 -11.32 0.73
N GLU A 142 -5.30 -12.01 0.39
CA GLU A 142 -4.28 -12.45 1.34
C GLU A 142 -3.21 -11.37 1.46
N TYR A 143 -2.86 -11.00 2.69
CA TYR A 143 -1.83 -10.02 2.97
C TYR A 143 -0.57 -10.72 3.46
N ASP A 144 0.46 -10.69 2.60
CA ASP A 144 1.77 -11.32 2.82
C ASP A 144 2.86 -10.25 3.05
N GLY A 145 2.55 -9.28 3.90
CA GLY A 145 3.44 -8.22 4.33
C GLY A 145 3.74 -8.23 5.83
N GLU A 146 4.51 -7.24 6.27
CA GLU A 146 4.87 -7.03 7.67
C GLU A 146 3.62 -6.79 8.53
N LEU A 147 3.50 -7.53 9.64
CA LEU A 147 2.47 -7.25 10.66
C LEU A 147 2.88 -6.03 11.50
N ALA A 148 2.75 -4.86 10.88
CA ALA A 148 2.92 -3.53 11.46
C ALA A 148 1.65 -2.71 11.21
N ALA A 149 1.25 -1.91 12.19
CA ALA A 149 -0.06 -1.24 12.15
C ALA A 149 -0.15 -0.18 11.03
N ASP A 150 0.92 0.56 10.81
CA ASP A 150 1.05 1.54 9.73
C ASP A 150 1.03 0.88 8.35
N THR A 151 1.87 -0.14 8.14
CA THR A 151 1.92 -0.88 6.86
C THR A 151 0.57 -1.55 6.53
N LEU A 152 -0.08 -2.18 7.51
CA LEU A 152 -1.36 -2.83 7.29
C LEU A 152 -2.48 -1.82 7.02
N VAL A 153 -2.50 -0.67 7.71
CA VAL A 153 -3.47 0.41 7.44
C VAL A 153 -3.28 0.97 6.04
N GLU A 154 -2.03 1.21 5.61
CA GLU A 154 -1.73 1.66 4.26
C GLU A 154 -2.23 0.67 3.21
N PHE A 155 -1.92 -0.62 3.38
CA PHE A 155 -2.41 -1.67 2.49
C PHE A 155 -3.95 -1.74 2.44
N ILE A 156 -4.63 -1.58 3.59
CA ILE A 156 -6.09 -1.56 3.63
C ILE A 156 -6.64 -0.34 2.89
N TYR A 157 -6.00 0.83 2.96
CA TYR A 157 -6.42 1.98 2.17
C TYR A 157 -6.29 1.70 0.67
N ASP A 158 -5.20 1.07 0.24
CA ASP A 158 -5.04 0.63 -1.15
C ASP A 158 -6.14 -0.37 -1.57
N VAL A 159 -6.51 -1.32 -0.70
CA VAL A 159 -7.64 -2.25 -0.94
C VAL A 159 -8.96 -1.51 -1.14
N LEU A 160 -9.19 -0.41 -0.41
CA LEU A 160 -10.43 0.37 -0.48
C LEU A 160 -10.51 1.28 -1.71
N GLU A 161 -9.42 1.50 -2.43
CA GLU A 161 -9.43 2.27 -3.67
C GLU A 161 -10.07 1.46 -4.82
N ASP A 162 -10.52 2.17 -5.86
CA ASP A 162 -11.06 1.52 -7.07
C ASP A 162 -9.96 0.68 -7.74
N PRO A 163 -10.22 -0.59 -8.14
CA PRO A 163 -9.22 -1.44 -8.81
C PRO A 163 -8.67 -0.87 -10.12
N VAL A 164 -9.34 0.10 -10.74
CA VAL A 164 -8.88 0.75 -11.97
C VAL A 164 -8.91 2.26 -11.86
N GLU A 165 -7.73 2.88 -11.89
CA GLU A 165 -7.56 4.32 -11.89
C GLU A 165 -7.76 4.93 -13.30
N ILE A 166 -8.49 6.04 -13.40
CA ILE A 166 -8.77 6.70 -14.68
C ILE A 166 -7.80 7.85 -14.95
N ILE A 167 -7.04 7.76 -16.03
CA ILE A 167 -6.17 8.83 -16.54
C ILE A 167 -6.93 9.66 -17.58
N ASP A 168 -7.35 10.87 -17.21
CA ASP A 168 -8.08 11.79 -18.10
C ASP A 168 -7.24 13.01 -18.51
N ASN A 169 -6.12 13.30 -17.82
CA ASN A 169 -5.29 14.46 -18.13
C ASN A 169 -3.78 14.23 -17.97
N ASN A 170 -2.98 15.19 -18.48
CA ASN A 170 -1.52 15.11 -18.47
C ASN A 170 -0.89 15.15 -17.07
N ARG A 171 -1.61 15.55 -16.01
CA ARG A 171 -1.06 15.51 -14.64
C ARG A 171 -1.16 14.08 -14.09
N GLU A 172 -2.30 13.43 -14.30
CA GLU A 172 -2.50 12.00 -13.96
C GLU A 172 -1.56 11.12 -14.78
N LEU A 173 -1.39 11.41 -16.08
CA LEU A 173 -0.44 10.68 -16.92
C LEU A 173 0.99 10.73 -16.36
N LYS A 174 1.42 11.89 -15.84
CA LYS A 174 2.73 11.99 -15.18
C LYS A 174 2.80 11.22 -13.86
N GLY A 175 1.69 11.14 -13.13
CA GLY A 175 1.58 10.30 -11.94
C GLY A 175 1.83 8.84 -12.32
N PHE A 176 1.10 8.36 -13.34
CA PHE A 176 1.30 7.03 -13.91
C PHE A 176 2.74 6.79 -14.38
N GLU A 177 3.35 7.71 -15.13
CA GLU A 177 4.72 7.59 -15.63
C GLU A 177 5.76 7.47 -14.50
N ASN A 178 5.53 8.08 -13.34
CA ASN A 178 6.46 8.08 -12.21
C ASN A 178 6.44 6.80 -11.36
N ILE A 179 5.47 5.90 -11.57
CA ILE A 179 5.41 4.61 -10.85
C ILE A 179 6.42 3.67 -11.50
N GLU A 180 7.58 3.47 -10.89
CA GLU A 180 8.64 2.60 -11.44
C GLU A 180 8.75 1.26 -10.72
N GLU A 181 8.29 1.17 -9.48
CA GLU A 181 8.56 0.03 -8.58
C GLU A 181 7.52 -1.09 -8.70
N ASP A 182 6.31 -0.75 -9.15
CA ASP A 182 5.18 -1.67 -9.23
C ASP A 182 4.88 -2.11 -10.66
N ILE A 183 4.38 -3.33 -10.80
CA ILE A 183 3.77 -3.76 -12.06
C ILE A 183 2.54 -2.87 -12.29
N LYS A 184 2.45 -2.29 -13.49
CA LYS A 184 1.31 -1.47 -13.86
C LYS A 184 0.81 -1.75 -15.27
N LEU A 185 -0.50 -1.67 -15.46
CA LEU A 185 -1.14 -1.83 -16.76
C LEU A 185 -1.88 -0.57 -17.14
N VAL A 186 -1.91 -0.24 -18.45
CA VAL A 186 -2.77 0.85 -18.94
C VAL A 186 -3.51 0.46 -20.21
N GLY A 187 -4.84 0.60 -20.17
CA GLY A 187 -5.72 0.31 -21.30
C GLY A 187 -6.37 1.56 -21.90
N TYR A 188 -6.48 1.63 -23.23
CA TYR A 188 -7.28 2.66 -23.90
C TYR A 188 -8.62 2.11 -24.37
N PHE A 189 -9.71 2.57 -23.78
CA PHE A 189 -11.06 2.10 -24.10
C PHE A 189 -11.96 3.24 -24.59
N LYS A 190 -13.11 2.85 -25.16
CA LYS A 190 -14.06 3.83 -25.71
C LYS A 190 -14.76 4.66 -24.62
N SER A 191 -15.06 4.02 -23.48
CA SER A 191 -15.78 4.58 -22.33
C SER A 191 -15.91 3.52 -21.23
N HIS A 192 -16.27 3.92 -20.01
CA HIS A 192 -16.63 3.02 -18.90
C HIS A 192 -17.75 1.99 -19.19
N LYS A 193 -18.52 2.17 -20.28
CA LYS A 193 -19.59 1.23 -20.70
C LYS A 193 -19.14 0.24 -21.77
N SER A 194 -17.85 0.17 -22.06
CA SER A 194 -17.30 -0.72 -23.07
C SER A 194 -17.16 -2.11 -22.49
N GLU A 195 -17.62 -3.15 -23.21
CA GLU A 195 -17.44 -4.55 -22.79
C GLU A 195 -15.96 -4.92 -22.58
N HIS A 196 -15.05 -4.27 -23.31
CA HIS A 196 -13.60 -4.47 -23.14
C HIS A 196 -13.02 -3.76 -21.91
N PHE A 197 -13.68 -2.69 -21.44
CA PHE A 197 -13.27 -2.03 -20.20
C PHE A 197 -13.80 -2.83 -19.01
N GLU A 198 -15.04 -3.34 -19.10
CA GLU A 198 -15.62 -4.26 -18.10
C GLU A 198 -14.70 -5.47 -17.90
N ALA A 199 -14.33 -6.17 -18.97
CA ALA A 199 -13.38 -7.29 -18.88
C ALA A 199 -11.98 -6.92 -18.37
N PHE A 200 -11.57 -5.65 -18.47
CA PHE A 200 -10.30 -5.16 -17.93
C PHE A 200 -10.41 -4.81 -16.45
N ALA A 201 -11.56 -4.27 -16.02
CA ALA A 201 -11.85 -4.01 -14.62
C ALA A 201 -12.07 -5.33 -13.84
N ASP A 202 -12.81 -6.29 -14.41
CA ASP A 202 -12.97 -7.63 -13.84
C ASP A 202 -11.60 -8.31 -13.62
N ALA A 203 -10.66 -8.12 -14.56
CA ALA A 203 -9.30 -8.63 -14.40
C ALA A 203 -8.47 -7.86 -13.37
N ALA A 204 -8.78 -6.58 -13.11
CA ALA A 204 -8.08 -5.78 -12.12
C ALA A 204 -8.45 -6.20 -10.69
N GLU A 205 -9.72 -6.56 -10.45
CA GLU A 205 -10.20 -7.07 -9.16
C GLU A 205 -9.40 -8.28 -8.68
N GLU A 206 -8.98 -9.17 -9.59
CA GLU A 206 -8.19 -10.38 -9.27
C GLU A 206 -6.76 -10.08 -8.78
N PHE A 207 -6.19 -8.90 -9.07
CA PHE A 207 -4.84 -8.52 -8.64
C PHE A 207 -4.81 -7.30 -7.72
N HIS A 208 -5.97 -6.78 -7.33
CA HIS A 208 -6.05 -5.60 -6.47
C HIS A 208 -5.65 -5.96 -5.04
N PRO A 209 -4.78 -5.18 -4.36
CA PRO A 209 -4.14 -3.94 -4.80
C PRO A 209 -2.68 -4.09 -5.27
N HIS A 210 -2.19 -5.33 -5.41
CA HIS A 210 -0.78 -5.67 -5.69
C HIS A 210 -0.32 -5.19 -7.07
N ILE A 211 -1.20 -5.21 -8.07
CA ILE A 211 -0.89 -4.74 -9.43
C ILE A 211 -1.77 -3.53 -9.76
N LYS A 212 -1.15 -2.44 -10.22
CA LYS A 212 -1.86 -1.17 -10.46
C LYS A 212 -2.46 -1.14 -11.88
N PHE A 213 -3.78 -1.05 -11.98
CA PHE A 213 -4.47 -0.96 -13.27
C PHE A 213 -4.92 0.48 -13.55
N PHE A 214 -4.61 0.95 -14.76
CA PHE A 214 -5.01 2.25 -15.25
C PHE A 214 -5.83 2.12 -16.53
N ALA A 215 -6.76 3.05 -16.73
CA ALA A 215 -7.49 3.16 -17.98
C ALA A 215 -7.60 4.61 -18.43
N THR A 216 -7.63 4.82 -19.74
CA THR A 216 -8.01 6.10 -20.32
C THR A 216 -9.15 5.95 -21.30
N PHE A 217 -10.03 6.95 -21.31
CA PHE A 217 -11.03 7.14 -22.37
C PHE A 217 -10.69 8.34 -23.26
N ASN A 218 -9.56 9.01 -22.98
CA ASN A 218 -9.15 10.24 -23.60
C ASN A 218 -8.17 9.98 -24.75
N ALA A 219 -8.62 10.23 -25.99
CA ALA A 219 -7.82 10.03 -27.19
C ALA A 219 -6.55 10.91 -27.28
N LYS A 220 -6.38 11.91 -26.40
CA LYS A 220 -5.13 12.67 -26.28
C LYS A 220 -4.13 11.91 -25.40
N VAL A 221 -4.57 11.44 -24.22
CA VAL A 221 -3.75 10.63 -23.31
C VAL A 221 -3.30 9.35 -24.00
N ALA A 222 -4.23 8.62 -24.63
CA ALA A 222 -3.91 7.41 -25.39
C ALA A 222 -2.88 7.64 -26.51
N ARG A 223 -2.82 8.85 -27.09
CA ARG A 223 -1.80 9.18 -28.11
C ARG A 223 -0.44 9.45 -27.51
N GLU A 224 -0.39 10.02 -26.31
CA GLU A 224 0.86 10.24 -25.57
C GLU A 224 1.45 8.90 -25.12
N LEU A 225 0.60 7.94 -24.73
CA LEU A 225 0.95 6.54 -24.43
C LEU A 225 1.09 5.63 -25.67
N GLU A 226 0.93 6.16 -26.89
CA GLU A 226 0.95 5.39 -28.15
C GLU A 226 -0.07 4.22 -28.28
N LEU A 227 -1.05 4.15 -27.37
CA LEU A 227 -2.12 3.15 -27.33
C LEU A 227 -3.14 3.29 -28.46
N LYS A 228 -3.52 2.15 -29.05
CA LYS A 228 -4.70 2.04 -29.93
C LYS A 228 -5.95 1.65 -29.13
N LEU A 229 -7.14 1.83 -29.72
CA LEU A 229 -8.39 1.45 -29.06
C LEU A 229 -8.39 -0.06 -28.71
N ASN A 230 -8.78 -0.37 -27.47
CA ASN A 230 -8.77 -1.67 -26.82
C ASN A 230 -7.37 -2.33 -26.73
N GLU A 231 -6.30 -1.54 -26.87
CA GLU A 231 -4.93 -1.98 -26.55
C GLU A 231 -4.70 -1.82 -25.05
N VAL A 232 -4.00 -2.78 -24.47
CA VAL A 232 -3.53 -2.77 -23.08
C VAL A 232 -2.04 -3.00 -23.12
N ASP A 233 -1.32 -2.11 -22.46
CA ASP A 233 0.13 -2.18 -22.30
C ASP A 233 0.44 -2.61 -20.86
N PHE A 234 1.37 -3.56 -20.73
CA PHE A 234 1.89 -4.06 -19.46
C PHE A 234 3.29 -3.48 -19.25
N TYR A 235 3.52 -2.87 -18.09
CA TYR A 235 4.81 -2.32 -17.70
C TYR A 235 5.36 -3.19 -16.56
N GLU A 236 6.50 -3.81 -16.83
CA GLU A 236 7.32 -4.44 -15.80
C GLU A 236 8.04 -3.33 -14.98
N PRO A 237 8.18 -3.50 -13.64
CA PRO A 237 8.96 -2.60 -12.80
C PRO A 237 10.33 -2.27 -13.40
N PHE A 238 10.69 -1.00 -13.33
CA PHE A 238 11.97 -0.45 -13.79
C PHE A 238 12.25 -0.60 -15.29
N ILE A 239 11.30 -1.08 -16.09
CA ILE A 239 11.41 -1.16 -17.55
C ILE A 239 10.59 -0.03 -18.20
N GLU A 240 11.26 0.83 -18.98
CA GLU A 240 10.61 2.00 -19.61
C GLU A 240 9.61 1.60 -20.71
N ASP A 241 9.98 0.63 -21.56
CA ASP A 241 9.20 0.20 -22.72
C ASP A 241 8.17 -0.88 -22.32
N PRO A 242 6.87 -0.68 -22.57
CA PRO A 242 5.86 -1.68 -22.23
C PRO A 242 5.82 -2.86 -23.19
N VAL A 243 5.25 -3.96 -22.70
CA VAL A 243 4.81 -5.09 -23.52
C VAL A 243 3.33 -4.92 -23.86
N VAL A 244 3.03 -4.73 -25.14
CA VAL A 244 1.64 -4.73 -25.64
C VAL A 244 1.06 -6.13 -25.52
N ILE A 245 -0.01 -6.32 -24.73
CA ILE A 245 -0.63 -7.63 -24.55
C ILE A 245 -1.16 -8.13 -25.91
N PRO A 246 -0.78 -9.34 -26.37
CA PRO A 246 -1.16 -9.83 -27.68
C PRO A 246 -2.63 -10.28 -27.72
N GLY A 247 -3.26 -10.18 -28.89
CA GLY A 247 -4.54 -10.88 -29.15
C GLY A 247 -5.83 -10.08 -28.95
N LYS A 248 -5.77 -8.75 -28.80
CA LYS A 248 -6.98 -7.92 -28.59
C LYS A 248 -8.13 -8.14 -29.60
N PRO A 249 -9.40 -7.95 -29.20
CA PRO A 249 -9.86 -7.59 -27.85
C PRO A 249 -9.71 -8.74 -26.86
N TYR A 250 -9.45 -8.41 -25.59
CA TYR A 250 -9.18 -9.39 -24.53
C TYR A 250 -10.45 -9.74 -23.77
N SER A 251 -10.50 -10.97 -23.28
CA SER A 251 -11.35 -11.38 -22.14
C SER A 251 -10.56 -11.25 -20.84
N GLU A 252 -11.28 -11.14 -19.72
CA GLU A 252 -10.74 -11.19 -18.34
C GLU A 252 -9.69 -12.31 -18.20
N LYS A 253 -10.05 -13.54 -18.57
CA LYS A 253 -9.17 -14.71 -18.52
C LYS A 253 -7.91 -14.62 -19.36
N GLU A 254 -7.94 -13.88 -20.47
CA GLU A 254 -6.75 -13.67 -21.29
C GLU A 254 -5.80 -12.64 -20.67
N LEU A 255 -6.35 -11.64 -19.98
CA LEU A 255 -5.58 -10.66 -19.20
C LEU A 255 -4.96 -11.31 -17.98
N VAL A 256 -5.76 -11.97 -17.14
CA VAL A 256 -5.30 -12.68 -15.93
C VAL A 256 -4.17 -13.64 -16.27
N LYS A 257 -4.38 -14.51 -17.27
CA LYS A 257 -3.36 -15.46 -17.70
C LYS A 257 -2.08 -14.79 -18.22
N PHE A 258 -2.18 -13.62 -18.85
CA PHE A 258 -0.99 -12.90 -19.30
C PHE A 258 -0.24 -12.35 -18.09
N ILE A 259 -0.94 -11.77 -17.13
CA ILE A 259 -0.34 -11.18 -15.93
C ILE A 259 0.31 -12.25 -15.07
N GLU A 260 -0.39 -13.35 -14.75
CA GLU A 260 0.17 -14.52 -14.02
C GLU A 260 1.39 -15.16 -14.72
N ALA A 261 1.57 -14.93 -16.01
CA ALA A 261 2.73 -15.45 -16.75
C ALA A 261 3.94 -14.49 -16.73
N ASN A 262 3.74 -13.26 -16.24
CA ASN A 262 4.74 -12.19 -16.20
C ASN A 262 4.72 -11.45 -14.85
N ASP A 263 4.17 -12.07 -13.79
CA ASP A 263 4.01 -11.51 -12.44
C ASP A 263 5.30 -11.57 -11.61
N ARG A 264 6.36 -12.17 -12.16
CA ARG A 264 7.72 -12.15 -11.61
C ARG A 264 8.64 -11.23 -12.43
N PRO A 265 8.79 -9.95 -12.03
CA PRO A 265 9.74 -9.03 -12.65
C PRO A 265 11.21 -9.46 -12.49
N THR A 266 12.03 -8.97 -13.41
CA THR A 266 13.49 -9.14 -13.45
C THR A 266 14.18 -8.38 -12.32
N LEU A 267 13.64 -7.22 -11.96
CA LEU A 267 14.04 -6.43 -10.79
C LEU A 267 12.79 -6.09 -9.98
N ARG A 268 12.77 -6.49 -8.72
CA ARG A 268 11.63 -6.32 -7.80
C ARG A 268 12.11 -5.59 -6.57
N LYS A 269 11.37 -4.59 -6.09
CA LYS A 269 11.68 -3.94 -4.81
C LYS A 269 11.00 -4.71 -3.69
N LEU A 270 11.76 -5.07 -2.67
CA LEU A 270 11.20 -5.59 -1.42
C LEU A 270 10.64 -4.42 -0.63
N GLN A 271 9.36 -4.47 -0.29
CA GLN A 271 8.67 -3.44 0.49
C GLN A 271 7.97 -4.08 1.70
N PRO A 272 7.70 -3.32 2.77
CA PRO A 272 7.06 -3.88 3.96
C PRO A 272 5.75 -4.59 3.67
N HIS A 273 4.94 -4.13 2.71
CA HIS A 273 3.63 -4.72 2.43
C HIS A 273 3.66 -5.99 1.57
N ASN A 274 4.77 -6.33 0.90
CA ASN A 274 4.90 -7.49 0.01
C ASN A 274 6.09 -8.40 0.35
N MET A 275 6.70 -8.21 1.53
CA MET A 275 7.99 -8.80 1.84
C MET A 275 7.98 -10.33 1.88
N TYR A 276 6.90 -10.95 2.35
CA TYR A 276 6.80 -12.41 2.42
C TYR A 276 6.44 -12.99 1.06
N GLU A 277 5.53 -12.34 0.31
CA GLU A 277 5.20 -12.68 -1.08
C GLU A 277 6.47 -12.79 -1.95
N ILE A 278 7.32 -11.75 -1.92
CA ILE A 278 8.57 -11.74 -2.69
C ILE A 278 9.58 -12.76 -2.16
N TRP A 279 9.66 -12.96 -0.84
CA TRP A 279 10.65 -13.84 -0.24
C TRP A 279 10.33 -15.32 -0.46
N GLU A 280 9.06 -15.70 -0.49
CA GLU A 280 8.62 -17.07 -0.76
C GLU A 280 8.70 -17.42 -2.25
N ASP A 281 8.71 -16.42 -3.12
CA ASP A 281 8.83 -16.57 -4.57
C ASP A 281 10.30 -16.68 -5.05
N ASP A 282 11.03 -17.68 -4.55
CA ASP A 282 12.43 -17.97 -4.89
C ASP A 282 12.61 -18.59 -6.29
N ILE A 283 13.85 -18.60 -6.81
CA ILE A 283 14.25 -19.35 -8.00
C ILE A 283 15.18 -20.48 -7.57
N ASP A 284 14.73 -21.73 -7.69
CA ASP A 284 15.51 -22.93 -7.36
C ASP A 284 16.09 -22.94 -5.91
N GLY A 285 15.39 -22.32 -4.97
CA GLY A 285 15.78 -22.18 -3.56
C GLY A 285 16.69 -20.98 -3.28
N GLU A 286 16.88 -20.07 -4.23
CA GLU A 286 17.82 -18.96 -4.13
C GLU A 286 17.19 -17.62 -4.54
N HIS A 287 17.69 -16.53 -3.95
CA HIS A 287 17.40 -15.14 -4.32
C HIS A 287 18.68 -14.40 -4.68
N ILE A 288 18.67 -13.63 -5.77
CA ILE A 288 19.71 -12.62 -6.00
C ILE A 288 19.25 -11.35 -5.29
N ILE A 289 19.97 -10.93 -4.25
CA ILE A 289 19.64 -9.75 -3.46
C ILE A 289 20.63 -8.63 -3.76
N ALA A 290 20.10 -7.43 -3.98
CA ALA A 290 20.87 -6.20 -4.07
C ALA A 290 20.43 -5.22 -2.97
N PHE A 291 21.36 -4.79 -2.12
CA PHE A 291 21.12 -3.72 -1.15
C PHE A 291 21.61 -2.40 -1.73
N ALA A 292 20.74 -1.39 -1.78
CA ALA A 292 21.10 -0.04 -2.20
C ALA A 292 20.11 0.97 -1.62
N GLU A 293 20.62 1.98 -0.92
CA GLU A 293 19.82 3.10 -0.43
C GLU A 293 19.57 4.10 -1.58
N GLU A 294 18.33 4.35 -1.96
CA GLU A 294 18.00 5.24 -3.08
C GLU A 294 18.42 6.70 -2.79
N SER A 295 18.35 7.12 -1.52
CA SER A 295 18.71 8.48 -1.10
C SER A 295 20.21 8.74 -1.05
N ASP A 296 21.04 7.70 -1.00
CA ASP A 296 22.50 7.83 -1.01
C ASP A 296 23.03 7.95 -2.46
N PRO A 297 23.96 8.86 -2.76
CA PRO A 297 24.50 8.99 -4.12
C PRO A 297 25.14 7.72 -4.70
N ASP A 298 25.83 6.92 -3.88
CA ASP A 298 26.45 5.68 -4.35
C ASP A 298 25.39 4.58 -4.53
N GLY A 299 24.38 4.54 -3.64
CA GLY A 299 23.21 3.67 -3.77
C GLY A 299 22.37 3.95 -5.02
N TYR A 300 22.08 5.23 -5.31
CA TYR A 300 21.38 5.65 -6.52
C TYR A 300 22.16 5.27 -7.80
N GLU A 301 23.47 5.52 -7.84
CA GLU A 301 24.29 5.11 -9.00
C GLU A 301 24.27 3.60 -9.21
N PHE A 302 24.31 2.82 -8.12
CA PHE A 302 24.23 1.38 -8.18
C PHE A 302 22.85 0.89 -8.65
N LEU A 303 21.77 1.49 -8.17
CA LEU A 303 20.40 1.17 -8.60
C LEU A 303 20.23 1.39 -10.10
N GLU A 304 20.71 2.50 -10.65
CA GLU A 304 20.66 2.76 -12.10
C GLU A 304 21.42 1.69 -12.92
N ILE A 305 22.50 1.14 -12.37
CA ILE A 305 23.20 0.00 -12.97
C ILE A 305 22.31 -1.25 -12.91
N LEU A 306 21.64 -1.53 -11.79
CA LEU A 306 20.72 -2.66 -11.64
C LEU A 306 19.56 -2.57 -12.62
N LYS A 307 18.92 -1.39 -12.75
CA LYS A 307 17.85 -1.15 -13.74
C LYS A 307 18.33 -1.48 -15.15
N LYS A 308 19.55 -1.03 -15.52
CA LYS A 308 20.14 -1.34 -16.83
C LYS A 308 20.43 -2.85 -17.02
N VAL A 309 20.90 -3.53 -15.97
CA VAL A 309 21.12 -4.98 -16.00
C VAL A 309 19.79 -5.73 -16.18
N ALA A 310 18.74 -5.30 -15.48
CA ALA A 310 17.40 -5.87 -15.60
C ALA A 310 16.84 -5.68 -17.02
N GLU A 311 16.91 -4.45 -17.56
CA GLU A 311 16.47 -4.14 -18.92
C GLU A 311 17.20 -4.98 -19.99
N ASP A 312 18.52 -5.14 -19.86
CA ASP A 312 19.31 -5.94 -20.81
C ASP A 312 19.02 -7.46 -20.70
N ASN A 313 18.34 -7.92 -19.65
CA ASN A 313 18.07 -9.34 -19.37
C ASN A 313 16.59 -9.66 -19.09
N THR A 314 15.64 -8.76 -19.38
CA THR A 314 14.19 -8.94 -19.12
C THR A 314 13.61 -10.22 -19.77
N ASP A 315 14.18 -10.66 -20.89
CA ASP A 315 13.76 -11.90 -21.57
C ASP A 315 14.27 -13.19 -20.87
N ASN A 316 15.02 -13.10 -19.77
CA ASN A 316 15.59 -14.26 -19.07
C ASN A 316 14.69 -14.68 -17.88
N PRO A 317 13.89 -15.76 -18.01
CA PRO A 317 12.97 -16.18 -16.95
C PRO A 317 13.67 -16.73 -15.71
N ASP A 318 14.97 -17.05 -15.81
CA ASP A 318 15.77 -17.58 -14.70
C ASP A 318 16.48 -16.45 -13.92
N LEU A 319 16.17 -15.18 -14.20
CA LEU A 319 16.74 -14.01 -13.53
C LEU A 319 15.65 -13.19 -12.85
N SER A 320 15.73 -13.10 -11.52
CA SER A 320 15.00 -12.11 -10.74
C SER A 320 15.91 -11.60 -9.63
N ILE A 321 16.03 -10.27 -9.54
CA ILE A 321 16.84 -9.56 -8.56
C ILE A 321 15.88 -8.87 -7.58
N VAL A 322 16.04 -9.16 -6.30
CA VAL A 322 15.33 -8.46 -5.22
C VAL A 322 16.20 -7.29 -4.77
N TRP A 323 15.78 -6.08 -5.10
CA TRP A 323 16.36 -4.87 -4.54
C TRP A 323 15.74 -4.58 -3.18
N ILE A 324 16.59 -4.33 -2.19
CA ILE A 324 16.20 -3.91 -0.85
C ILE A 324 16.83 -2.56 -0.58
N ASP A 325 16.00 -1.56 -0.31
CA ASP A 325 16.45 -0.32 0.31
C ASP A 325 16.55 -0.55 1.84
N PRO A 326 17.75 -0.47 2.46
CA PRO A 326 17.89 -0.68 3.89
C PRO A 326 17.05 0.28 4.75
N ASP A 327 16.72 1.48 4.24
CA ASP A 327 15.92 2.47 4.97
C ASP A 327 14.46 2.07 5.15
N ASP A 328 13.95 1.20 4.28
CA ASP A 328 12.59 0.65 4.39
C ASP A 328 12.47 -0.38 5.53
N PHE A 329 13.60 -0.97 5.99
CA PHE A 329 13.63 -2.02 7.00
C PHE A 329 14.62 -1.76 8.14
N PRO A 330 14.46 -0.66 8.90
CA PRO A 330 15.43 -0.24 9.91
C PRO A 330 15.60 -1.25 11.05
N LEU A 331 14.58 -2.09 11.31
CA LEU A 331 14.63 -3.13 12.33
C LEU A 331 15.43 -4.36 11.89
N LEU A 332 15.55 -4.61 10.58
CA LEU A 332 16.27 -5.74 10.01
C LEU A 332 17.72 -5.42 9.67
N LEU A 333 18.05 -4.14 9.47
CA LEU A 333 19.41 -3.70 9.11
C LEU A 333 20.52 -4.32 10.00
N PRO A 334 20.47 -4.25 11.36
CA PRO A 334 21.52 -4.85 12.19
C PRO A 334 21.54 -6.38 12.14
N HIS A 335 20.41 -7.00 11.81
CA HIS A 335 20.32 -8.44 11.60
C HIS A 335 21.03 -8.83 10.32
N TRP A 336 20.73 -8.17 9.19
CA TRP A 336 21.36 -8.45 7.90
C TRP A 336 22.86 -8.22 7.88
N GLU A 337 23.36 -7.10 8.42
CA GLU A 337 24.81 -6.84 8.52
C GLU A 337 25.53 -7.98 9.25
N LYS A 338 24.94 -8.44 10.37
CA LYS A 338 25.51 -9.49 11.19
C LYS A 338 25.40 -10.87 10.54
N THR A 339 24.25 -11.18 9.94
CA THR A 339 23.96 -12.49 9.35
C THR A 339 24.79 -12.68 8.08
N PHE A 340 24.93 -11.65 7.26
CA PHE A 340 25.62 -11.71 5.99
C PHE A 340 27.08 -11.23 6.02
N ASP A 341 27.55 -10.66 7.15
CA ASP A 341 28.90 -10.08 7.29
C ASP A 341 29.19 -9.01 6.23
N ILE A 342 28.20 -8.15 5.99
CA ILE A 342 28.24 -7.05 5.03
C ILE A 342 28.09 -5.70 5.73
N ASP A 343 28.45 -4.64 5.01
CA ASP A 343 28.35 -3.24 5.45
C ASP A 343 27.27 -2.57 4.61
N LEU A 344 26.11 -2.30 5.20
CA LEU A 344 24.95 -1.74 4.49
C LEU A 344 25.03 -0.22 4.31
N ASP A 345 26.08 0.44 4.84
CA ASP A 345 26.46 1.82 4.47
C ASP A 345 26.95 1.91 3.00
N HIS A 346 27.11 0.77 2.32
CA HIS A 346 27.57 0.68 0.94
C HIS A 346 26.71 -0.30 0.13
N PRO A 347 26.53 -0.07 -1.19
CA PRO A 347 25.76 -0.99 -2.03
C PRO A 347 26.35 -2.39 -2.05
N GLN A 348 25.50 -3.41 -2.00
CA GLN A 348 25.87 -4.83 -2.00
C GLN A 348 25.05 -5.61 -3.02
N ILE A 349 25.61 -6.69 -3.56
CA ILE A 349 24.86 -7.69 -4.33
C ILE A 349 25.39 -9.10 -4.04
N GLY A 350 24.49 -10.06 -3.91
CA GLY A 350 24.84 -11.45 -3.66
C GLY A 350 23.68 -12.40 -3.86
N VAL A 351 23.93 -13.69 -3.63
CA VAL A 351 22.91 -14.75 -3.69
C VAL A 351 22.65 -15.27 -2.28
N VAL A 352 21.38 -15.39 -1.87
CA VAL A 352 20.94 -15.98 -0.59
C VAL A 352 20.16 -17.26 -0.86
N GLU A 353 20.45 -18.32 -0.10
CA GLU A 353 19.62 -19.53 -0.07
C GLU A 353 18.36 -19.27 0.79
N ALA A 354 17.17 -19.51 0.24
CA ALA A 354 15.89 -19.29 0.93
C ALA A 354 15.72 -20.21 2.16
N ASP A 355 16.23 -21.45 2.08
CA ASP A 355 16.16 -22.46 3.14
C ASP A 355 17.21 -22.29 4.25
N ASP A 356 18.28 -21.54 4.01
CA ASP A 356 19.39 -21.34 4.95
C ASP A 356 19.89 -19.89 4.87
N VAL A 357 19.33 -19.02 5.71
CA VAL A 357 19.66 -17.58 5.82
C VAL A 357 21.15 -17.32 6.21
N SER A 358 22.02 -18.34 6.22
CA SER A 358 23.39 -18.26 6.73
C SER A 358 24.49 -18.13 5.67
N SER A 359 24.17 -18.11 4.37
CA SER A 359 25.19 -17.97 3.31
C SER A 359 24.84 -16.97 2.22
N ILE A 360 25.70 -15.96 2.05
CA ILE A 360 25.79 -15.14 0.82
C ILE A 360 27.09 -15.44 0.07
N LEU A 361 26.99 -15.57 -1.26
CA LEU A 361 28.11 -15.37 -2.18
C LEU A 361 28.14 -13.91 -2.65
N VAL A 362 28.97 -13.08 -2.02
CA VAL A 362 29.11 -11.65 -2.37
C VAL A 362 30.01 -11.52 -3.61
N PHE A 363 29.51 -10.88 -4.67
CA PHE A 363 30.32 -10.47 -5.80
C PHE A 363 30.75 -9.02 -5.60
N ARG A 364 32.04 -8.79 -5.32
CA ARG A 364 32.64 -7.45 -5.21
C ARG A 364 33.16 -6.93 -6.53
#